data_AF-A0A258QN34-F1
#
_entry.id   AF-A0A258QN34-F1
#
_cell.length_a   1.000
_cell.length_b   1.000
_cell.length_c   1.000
_cell.angle_alpha   90.00
_cell.angle_beta   90.00
_cell.angle_gamma   90.00
#
_symmetry.space_group_name_H-M   'P 1'
#
loop_
_entity.id
_entity.type
_entity.pdbx_description
1 polymer ?
#
loop_
_entity_poly.entity_id
_entity_poly.type
_entity_poly.pdbx_seq_one_letter_code
_entity_poly.pdbx_strand_id
1 'polypeptide(L)'
;MTTSSRSVRGRFILNKYLHWEEGVMYRLNHVNAIRGLRRIFAISSRLGDGVAWYTLAALLALFGGVSAWLPMSVMMMSAGVGLAIYATIKRFTARPRPQVAHEGLVLSVTPLDKYSFP
;
A
#
# COMPACT_ATOMS: atom_id res chain seq x y z
N MET A 1 -29.29 -15.50 -24.73
CA MET A 1 -27.89 -15.93 -24.98
C MET A 1 -26.95 -14.72 -25.14
N THR A 2 -26.69 -13.94 -24.08
CA THR A 2 -25.84 -12.72 -24.17
C THR A 2 -24.87 -12.52 -23.00
N THR A 3 -24.85 -13.43 -22.02
CA THR A 3 -23.99 -13.36 -20.82
C THR A 3 -22.59 -13.96 -21.02
N SER A 4 -22.39 -14.79 -22.04
CA SER A 4 -21.11 -15.51 -22.26
C SER A 4 -19.98 -14.60 -22.79
N SER A 5 -20.26 -13.72 -23.76
CA SER A 5 -19.20 -12.93 -24.44
C SER A 5 -18.60 -11.82 -23.56
N ARG A 6 -19.39 -11.18 -22.68
CA ARG A 6 -18.89 -10.18 -21.72
C ARG A 6 -17.89 -10.79 -20.73
N SER A 7 -18.12 -12.03 -20.31
CA SER A 7 -17.23 -12.73 -19.38
C SER A 7 -15.87 -13.06 -20.00
N VAL A 8 -15.84 -13.43 -21.28
CA VAL A 8 -14.61 -13.76 -22.01
C VAL A 8 -13.76 -12.51 -22.26
N ARG A 9 -14.39 -11.42 -22.72
CA ARG A 9 -13.71 -10.14 -22.93
C ARG A 9 -13.16 -9.55 -21.62
N GLY A 10 -13.93 -9.66 -20.54
CA GLY A 10 -13.49 -9.20 -19.21
C GLY A 10 -12.26 -9.96 -18.71
N ARG A 11 -12.25 -11.29 -18.81
CA ARG A 11 -11.10 -12.12 -18.45
C ARG A 11 -9.87 -11.82 -19.29
N PHE A 12 -10.03 -11.59 -20.59
CA PHE A 12 -8.93 -11.23 -21.47
C PHE A 12 -8.28 -9.89 -21.08
N ILE A 13 -9.08 -8.85 -20.82
CA ILE A 13 -8.57 -7.54 -20.40
C ILE A 13 -7.87 -7.64 -19.05
N LEU A 14 -8.46 -8.37 -18.10
CA LEU A 14 -7.87 -8.59 -16.78
C LEU A 14 -6.51 -9.30 -16.88
N ASN A 15 -6.41 -10.39 -17.64
CA ASN A 15 -5.15 -11.10 -17.83
C ASN A 15 -4.09 -10.22 -18.49
N LYS A 16 -4.49 -9.42 -19.49
CA LYS A 16 -3.58 -8.44 -20.12
C LYS A 16 -3.06 -7.42 -19.11
N TYR A 17 -3.94 -6.92 -18.23
CA TYR A 17 -3.56 -5.99 -17.17
C TYR A 17 -2.60 -6.64 -16.15
N LEU A 18 -2.90 -7.85 -15.68
CA LEU A 18 -2.07 -8.56 -14.70
C LEU A 18 -0.67 -8.85 -15.25
N HIS A 19 -0.55 -9.27 -16.52
CA HIS A 19 0.76 -9.46 -17.15
C HIS A 19 1.53 -8.14 -17.31
N TRP A 20 0.84 -7.05 -17.63
CA TRP A 20 1.47 -5.74 -17.67
C TRP A 20 1.98 -5.29 -16.29
N GLU A 21 1.16 -5.47 -15.25
CA GLU A 21 1.51 -5.18 -13.86
C GLU A 21 2.75 -5.98 -13.42
N GLU A 22 2.77 -7.29 -13.69
CA GLU A 22 3.90 -8.16 -13.40
C GLU A 22 5.19 -7.69 -14.09
N GLY A 23 5.10 -7.30 -15.37
CA GLY A 23 6.24 -6.75 -16.10
C GLY A 23 6.76 -5.44 -15.49
N VAL A 24 5.86 -4.56 -15.03
CA VAL A 24 6.24 -3.33 -14.32
C VAL A 24 6.90 -3.65 -12.98
N MET A 25 6.32 -4.59 -12.23
CA MET A 25 6.83 -5.02 -10.92
C MET A 25 8.29 -5.49 -11.02
N TYR A 26 8.62 -6.40 -11.94
CA TYR A 26 10.00 -6.88 -12.09
C TYR A 26 10.96 -5.75 -12.45
N ARG A 27 10.57 -4.88 -13.38
CA ARG A 27 11.39 -3.72 -13.79
C ARG A 27 11.72 -2.81 -12.60
N LEU A 28 10.72 -2.49 -11.77
CA LEU A 28 10.93 -1.66 -10.59
C LEU A 28 11.69 -2.38 -9.47
N ASN A 29 11.49 -3.69 -9.31
CA ASN A 29 12.19 -4.48 -8.31
C ASN A 29 13.73 -4.49 -8.52
N HIS A 30 14.21 -4.34 -9.76
CA HIS A 30 15.65 -4.21 -10.01
C HIS A 30 16.28 -3.01 -9.30
N VAL A 31 15.53 -1.93 -9.04
CA VAL A 31 16.02 -0.77 -8.29
C VAL A 31 16.35 -1.15 -6.84
N ASN A 32 15.63 -2.11 -6.25
CA ASN A 32 15.91 -2.62 -4.90
C ASN A 32 17.21 -3.44 -4.81
N ALA A 33 17.79 -3.86 -5.94
CA ALA A 33 19.12 -4.48 -5.94
C ALA A 33 20.21 -3.47 -5.53
N ILE A 34 19.99 -2.18 -5.81
CA ILE A 34 20.91 -1.09 -5.46
C ILE A 34 20.77 -0.76 -3.97
N ARG A 35 21.79 -1.08 -3.17
CA ARG A 35 21.76 -0.97 -1.69
C ARG A 35 21.35 0.42 -1.19
N GLY A 36 21.83 1.49 -1.84
CA GLY A 36 21.51 2.87 -1.46
C GLY A 36 20.03 3.20 -1.65
N LEU A 37 19.49 2.94 -2.85
CA LEU A 37 18.08 3.19 -3.17
C LEU A 37 17.16 2.30 -2.33
N ARG A 38 17.54 1.04 -2.10
CA ARG A 38 16.79 0.14 -1.21
C ARG A 38 16.63 0.72 0.19
N ARG A 39 17.69 1.33 0.76
CA ARG A 39 17.60 1.97 2.08
C ARG A 39 16.66 3.18 2.08
N ILE A 40 16.73 4.01 1.04
CA ILE A 40 15.84 5.17 0.90
C ILE A 40 14.39 4.70 0.87
N PHE A 41 14.07 3.73 0.01
CA PHE A 41 12.72 3.17 -0.04
C PHE A 41 12.31 2.51 1.28
N ALA A 42 13.23 1.82 1.96
CA ALA A 42 12.94 1.21 3.25
C ALA A 42 12.58 2.23 4.34
N ILE A 43 13.30 3.35 4.39
CA ILE A 43 13.01 4.45 5.32
C ILE A 43 11.67 5.08 4.97
N SER A 44 11.44 5.41 3.70
CA SER A 44 10.17 5.97 3.23
C SER A 44 8.99 5.05 3.53
N SER A 45 9.13 3.74 3.34
CA SER A 45 8.10 2.75 3.71
C SER A 45 7.83 2.76 5.21
N ARG A 46 8.87 2.77 6.05
CA ARG A 46 8.72 2.79 7.51
C ARG A 46 8.10 4.08 8.04
N LEU A 47 8.34 5.21 7.41
CA LEU A 47 7.64 6.46 7.73
C LEU A 47 6.13 6.34 7.46
N GLY A 48 5.73 5.48 6.52
CA GLY A 48 4.34 5.14 6.24
C GLY A 48 3.67 4.18 7.24
N ASP A 49 4.43 3.42 8.03
CA ASP A 49 3.91 2.37 8.94
C ASP A 49 3.16 2.93 10.19
N GLY A 50 2.94 4.23 10.27
CA GLY A 50 2.16 4.89 11.33
C GLY A 50 2.99 5.48 12.46
N VAL A 51 4.17 4.94 12.78
CA VAL A 51 5.02 5.44 13.89
C VAL A 51 5.37 6.92 13.73
N ALA A 52 5.73 7.35 12.52
CA ALA A 52 6.03 8.75 12.24
C ALA A 52 4.81 9.65 12.49
N TRP A 53 3.61 9.19 12.11
CA TRP A 53 2.35 9.92 12.27
C TRP A 53 1.90 9.99 13.73
N TYR A 54 2.06 8.92 14.51
CA TYR A 54 1.80 8.95 15.95
C TYR A 54 2.78 9.86 16.68
N THR A 55 4.05 9.86 16.27
CA THR A 55 5.05 10.79 16.80
C THR A 55 4.68 12.23 16.49
N LEU A 56 4.27 12.52 15.25
CA LEU A 56 3.80 13.85 14.86
C LEU A 56 2.57 14.28 15.67
N ALA A 57 1.58 13.39 15.83
CA ALA A 57 0.40 13.67 16.65
C ALA A 57 0.77 13.96 18.12
N ALA A 58 1.70 13.19 18.70
CA ALA A 58 2.19 13.43 20.06
C ALA A 58 2.92 14.77 20.20
N LEU A 59 3.79 15.12 19.24
CA LEU A 59 4.47 16.41 19.23
C LEU A 59 3.48 17.58 19.12
N LEU A 60 2.45 17.46 18.27
CA LEU A 60 1.40 18.46 18.16
C LEU A 60 0.58 18.58 19.45
N ALA A 61 0.30 17.47 20.13
CA ALA A 61 -0.40 17.49 21.42
C ALA A 61 0.43 18.15 22.53
N LEU A 62 1.76 17.95 22.54
CA LEU A 62 2.66 18.49 23.56
C LEU A 62 3.04 19.95 23.32
N PHE A 63 3.25 20.35 22.06
CA PHE A 63 3.84 21.64 21.71
C PHE A 63 2.91 22.57 20.92
N GLY A 64 1.81 22.08 20.38
CA GLY A 64 0.96 22.83 19.45
C GLY A 64 -0.09 23.74 20.10
N GLY A 65 -0.26 23.66 21.43
CA GLY A 65 -1.25 24.45 22.17
C GLY A 65 -2.70 24.22 21.73
N VAL A 66 -3.61 25.11 22.14
CA VAL A 66 -5.05 24.98 21.85
C VAL A 66 -5.35 25.05 20.34
N SER A 67 -4.55 25.78 19.58
CA SER A 67 -4.70 25.92 18.12
C SER A 67 -4.45 24.63 17.33
N ALA A 68 -3.69 23.67 17.87
CA ALA A 68 -3.38 22.43 17.17
C ALA A 68 -4.51 21.38 17.23
N TRP A 69 -5.51 21.57 18.10
CA TRP A 69 -6.57 20.57 18.29
C TRP A 69 -7.45 20.37 17.07
N LEU A 70 -7.80 21.44 16.35
CA LEU A 70 -8.65 21.33 15.17
C LEU A 70 -7.92 20.61 14.01
N PRO A 71 -6.68 20.99 13.62
CA PRO A 71 -5.93 20.21 12.63
C PRO A 71 -5.71 18.75 13.04
N MET A 72 -5.39 18.51 14.32
CA MET A 72 -5.16 17.16 14.84
C MET A 72 -6.43 16.29 14.78
N SER A 73 -7.60 16.85 15.12
CA SER A 73 -8.87 16.11 15.07
C SER A 73 -9.25 15.75 13.64
N VAL A 74 -9.07 16.66 12.68
CA VAL A 74 -9.29 16.40 11.25
C VAL A 74 -8.32 15.32 10.74
N MET A 75 -7.04 15.40 11.13
CA MET A 75 -6.03 14.38 10.79
C MET A 75 -6.42 13.00 11.32
N MET A 76 -6.83 12.90 12.59
CA MET A 76 -7.23 11.62 13.19
C MET A 76 -8.52 11.07 12.59
N MET A 77 -9.52 11.91 12.35
CA MET A 77 -10.77 11.50 11.72
C MET A 77 -10.57 11.00 10.30
N SER A 78 -9.82 11.75 9.48
CA SER A 78 -9.50 11.34 8.10
C SER A 78 -8.67 10.05 8.06
N ALA A 79 -7.66 9.92 8.94
CA ALA A 79 -6.88 8.70 9.07
C ALA A 79 -7.74 7.49 9.48
N GLY A 80 -8.65 7.67 10.46
CA GLY A 80 -9.56 6.61 10.90
C GLY A 80 -10.52 6.17 9.80
N VAL A 81 -11.14 7.11 9.09
CA VAL A 81 -12.03 6.81 7.95
C VAL A 81 -11.25 6.12 6.82
N GLY A 82 -10.06 6.62 6.48
CA GLY A 82 -9.20 5.99 5.49
C GLY A 82 -8.81 4.56 5.87
N LEU A 83 -8.47 4.31 7.13
CA LEU A 83 -8.13 2.98 7.64
C LEU A 83 -9.35 2.03 7.58
N ALA A 84 -10.54 2.51 7.90
CA ALA A 84 -11.77 1.72 7.82
C ALA A 84 -12.06 1.31 6.36
N ILE A 85 -11.96 2.26 5.42
CA ILE A 85 -12.12 1.97 3.98
C ILE A 85 -11.05 0.98 3.52
N TYR A 86 -9.78 1.23 3.87
CA TYR A 86 -8.66 0.38 3.55
C TYR A 86 -8.87 -1.07 4.01
N ALA A 87 -9.16 -1.26 5.29
CA ALA A 87 -9.37 -2.58 5.88
C ALA A 87 -10.56 -3.31 5.23
N THR A 88 -11.62 -2.57 4.91
CA THR A 88 -12.81 -3.10 4.23
C THR A 88 -12.46 -3.62 2.84
N ILE A 89 -11.84 -2.78 1.99
CA ILE A 89 -11.45 -3.19 0.62
C ILE A 89 -10.47 -4.36 0.67
N LYS A 90 -9.51 -4.31 1.58
CA LYS A 90 -8.47 -5.33 1.72
C LYS A 90 -9.03 -6.69 2.09
N ARG A 91 -10.01 -6.71 3.01
CA ARG A 91 -10.71 -7.94 3.40
C ARG A 91 -11.52 -8.53 2.25
N PHE A 92 -12.16 -7.71 1.43
CA PHE A 92 -12.98 -8.18 0.32
C PHE A 92 -12.16 -8.68 -0.88
N THR A 93 -11.05 -8.01 -1.19
CA THR A 93 -10.24 -8.35 -2.37
C THR A 93 -9.27 -9.49 -2.11
N ALA A 94 -8.75 -9.61 -0.88
CA ALA A 94 -7.89 -10.70 -0.43
C ALA A 94 -6.78 -11.11 -1.42
N ARG A 95 -6.29 -10.15 -2.22
CA ARG A 95 -5.30 -10.42 -3.27
C ARG A 95 -3.93 -10.68 -2.61
N PRO A 96 -3.30 -11.84 -2.86
CA PRO A 96 -1.99 -12.16 -2.27
C PRO A 96 -0.91 -11.23 -2.82
N ARG A 97 0.09 -10.90 -1.97
CA ARG A 97 1.24 -10.10 -2.40
C ARG A 97 2.12 -10.83 -3.42
N PRO A 98 2.78 -10.09 -4.34
CA PRO A 98 3.60 -10.69 -5.38
C PRO A 98 4.70 -11.61 -4.84
N GLN A 99 5.32 -11.28 -3.70
CA GLN A 99 6.32 -12.12 -3.03
C GLN A 99 5.84 -13.54 -2.64
N VAL A 100 4.52 -13.75 -2.55
CA VAL A 100 3.93 -15.07 -2.25
C VAL A 100 3.76 -15.88 -3.53
N ALA A 101 3.58 -15.21 -4.67
CA ALA A 101 3.33 -15.82 -5.97
C ALA A 101 4.58 -15.88 -6.87
N HIS A 102 5.59 -15.04 -6.62
CA HIS A 102 6.78 -14.88 -7.43
C HIS A 102 8.04 -14.96 -6.55
N GLU A 103 8.94 -15.88 -6.90
CA GLU A 103 10.23 -16.04 -6.25
C GLU A 103 11.26 -15.03 -6.82
N GLY A 104 12.28 -14.67 -6.02
CA GLY A 104 13.41 -13.84 -6.47
C GLY A 104 13.20 -12.32 -6.37
N LEU A 105 12.09 -11.85 -5.79
CA LEU A 105 11.90 -10.41 -5.51
C LEU A 105 12.80 -9.93 -4.36
N VAL A 106 13.34 -8.71 -4.49
CA VAL A 106 14.23 -8.11 -3.49
C VAL A 106 13.40 -7.16 -2.64
N LEU A 107 13.07 -7.59 -1.43
CA LEU A 107 12.28 -6.79 -0.50
C LEU A 107 13.11 -5.69 0.15
N SER A 108 12.57 -4.46 0.18
CA SER A 108 13.16 -3.33 0.90
C SER A 108 12.85 -3.37 2.40
N VAL A 109 11.63 -3.79 2.76
CA VAL A 109 11.14 -3.93 4.15
C VAL A 109 10.26 -5.17 4.24
N THR A 110 10.23 -5.81 5.40
CA THR A 110 9.29 -6.88 5.68
C THR A 110 7.85 -6.35 5.56
N PRO A 111 7.00 -6.97 4.74
CA PRO A 111 5.57 -6.69 4.63
C PRO A 111 4.87 -6.69 5.98
N LEU A 112 4.08 -5.66 6.26
CA LEU A 112 3.23 -5.61 7.46
C LEU A 112 1.96 -6.48 7.33
N ASP A 113 1.53 -6.79 6.10
CA ASP A 113 0.28 -7.53 5.82
C ASP A 113 0.48 -8.48 4.63
N LYS A 114 -0.32 -9.54 4.59
CA LYS A 114 -0.37 -10.58 3.56
C LYS A 114 -0.96 -10.09 2.23
N TYR A 115 -1.94 -9.18 2.26
CA TYR A 115 -2.65 -8.75 1.05
C TYR A 115 -2.04 -7.48 0.43
N SER A 116 -2.11 -7.38 -0.91
CA SER A 116 -1.51 -6.31 -1.70
C SER A 116 -2.47 -5.21 -2.12
N PHE A 117 -3.78 -5.47 -2.08
CA PHE A 117 -4.80 -4.54 -2.56
C PHE A 117 -5.69 -4.10 -1.38
N PRO A 118 -6.15 -2.84 -1.29
CA PRO A 118 -5.77 -1.74 -2.18
C PRO A 118 -4.29 -1.35 -2.00
#